data_AF-A0A521WT88-F1
#
_entry.id   AF-A0A521WT88-F1
#
_cell.length_a   1.000
_cell.length_b   1.000
_cell.length_c   1.000
_cell.angle_alpha   90.00
_cell.angle_beta   90.00
_cell.angle_gamma   90.00
#
_symmetry.space_group_name_H-M   'P 1'
#
loop_
_entity.id
_entity.type
_entity.pdbx_description
1 polymer ?
#
loop_
_entity_poly.entity_id
_entity_poly.type
_entity_poly.pdbx_seq_one_letter_code
_entity_poly.pdbx_strand_id
1 'polypeptide(L)'
;MKHISIIFSKELRSYFDSPVAYIYIIIFLLLNGSYFVSNLFLENVASLRLLFEATPWLLLFFGPAITMRLIAEERKSGTYETLNTKPIKIGEIIVGKFFA
;
A
#
# COMPACT_ATOMS: atom_id res chain seq x y z
N MET A 1 1.79 -24.23 2.06
CA MET A 1 2.81 -23.17 1.79
C MET A 1 2.83 -22.68 0.34
N LYS A 2 2.79 -23.54 -0.69
CA LYS A 2 2.77 -23.09 -2.10
C LYS A 2 1.60 -22.13 -2.40
N HIS A 3 0.40 -22.40 -1.89
CA HIS A 3 -0.77 -21.53 -2.10
C HIS A 3 -0.59 -20.12 -1.53
N ILE A 4 0.01 -19.99 -0.34
CA ILE A 4 0.28 -18.69 0.31
C ILE A 4 1.19 -17.84 -0.57
N SER A 5 2.30 -18.40 -1.06
CA SER A 5 3.24 -17.68 -1.92
C SER A 5 2.62 -17.28 -3.26
N ILE A 6 1.76 -18.13 -3.84
CA ILE A 6 1.04 -17.81 -5.08
C ILE A 6 0.08 -16.64 -4.87
N ILE A 7 -0.68 -16.64 -3.77
CA ILE A 7 -1.60 -15.56 -3.42
C ILE A 7 -0.81 -14.27 -3.18
N PHE A 8 0.23 -14.32 -2.36
CA PHE A 8 1.09 -13.17 -2.08
C PHE A 8 1.64 -12.54 -3.37
N SER A 9 2.27 -13.33 -4.25
CA SER A 9 2.85 -12.79 -5.49
C SER A 9 1.79 -12.22 -6.44
N LYS A 10 0.60 -12.82 -6.48
CA LYS A 10 -0.53 -12.31 -7.28
C LYS A 10 -1.01 -10.95 -6.75
N GLU A 11 -1.22 -10.83 -5.45
CA GLU A 11 -1.69 -9.58 -4.83
C GLU A 11 -0.63 -8.48 -4.95
N LEU A 12 0.66 -8.82 -4.73
CA LEU A 12 1.76 -7.88 -4.88
C LEU A 12 1.85 -7.31 -6.30
N ARG A 13 1.67 -8.16 -7.32
CA ARG A 13 1.61 -7.71 -8.72
C ARG A 13 0.37 -6.84 -9.00
N SER A 14 -0.77 -7.19 -8.42
CA SER A 14 -2.02 -6.43 -8.58
C SER A 14 -1.94 -5.00 -8.02
N TYR A 15 -1.09 -4.76 -7.02
CA TYR A 15 -0.81 -3.39 -6.57
C TYR A 15 -0.14 -2.57 -7.68
N PHE A 16 0.89 -3.10 -8.33
CA PHE A 16 1.66 -2.41 -9.39
C PHE A 16 1.02 -2.44 -10.78
N ASP A 17 0.04 -3.31 -11.02
CA ASP A 17 -0.72 -3.33 -12.28
C ASP A 17 -1.75 -2.18 -12.36
N SER A 18 -2.06 -1.53 -11.24
CA SER A 18 -3.03 -0.44 -11.20
C SER A 18 -2.38 0.93 -11.33
N PRO A 19 -2.90 1.80 -12.23
CA PRO A 19 -2.43 3.19 -12.37
C PRO A 19 -2.49 3.99 -11.06
N VAL A 20 -3.42 3.63 -10.17
CA VAL A 20 -3.65 4.33 -8.89
C VAL A 20 -2.43 4.25 -7.98
N ALA A 21 -1.71 3.12 -7.97
CA ALA A 21 -0.51 2.97 -7.15
C ALA A 21 0.60 3.94 -7.56
N TYR A 22 0.78 4.16 -8.86
CA TYR A 22 1.76 5.13 -9.37
C TYR A 22 1.37 6.57 -9.04
N ILE A 23 0.10 6.93 -9.18
CA ILE A 23 -0.42 8.24 -8.76
C ILE A 23 -0.11 8.45 -7.27
N TYR A 24 -0.32 7.42 -6.45
CA TYR A 24 -0.03 7.44 -5.03
C TYR A 24 1.45 7.71 -4.73
N ILE A 25 2.35 6.97 -5.39
CA ILE A 25 3.80 7.12 -5.24
C ILE A 25 4.24 8.54 -5.62
N ILE A 26 3.75 9.07 -6.74
CA ILE A 26 4.10 10.41 -7.23
C ILE A 26 3.66 11.48 -6.22
N ILE A 27 2.40 11.43 -5.76
CA ILE A 27 1.89 12.42 -4.80
C ILE A 27 2.65 12.32 -3.47
N PHE A 28 2.89 11.10 -2.99
CA PHE A 28 3.63 10.89 -1.74
C PHE A 28 5.06 11.46 -1.81
N LEU A 29 5.76 11.23 -2.93
CA LEU A 29 7.09 11.77 -3.19
C LEU A 29 7.09 13.30 -3.28
N LEU A 30 6.11 13.89 -3.98
CA LEU A 30 6.00 15.34 -4.11
C LEU A 30 5.74 16.02 -2.76
N LEU A 31 4.86 15.45 -1.94
CA LEU A 31 4.55 15.99 -0.61
C LEU A 31 5.76 15.92 0.32
N ASN A 32 6.42 14.76 0.41
CA ASN A 32 7.62 14.60 1.25
C ASN A 32 8.79 15.46 0.73
N GLY A 33 9.01 15.48 -0.59
CA GLY A 33 10.08 16.26 -1.21
C GLY A 33 9.89 17.77 -1.02
N SER A 34 8.68 18.27 -1.25
CA SER A 34 8.34 19.68 -1.02
C SER A 34 8.50 20.07 0.47
N TYR A 35 8.05 19.19 1.37
CA TYR A 35 8.20 19.40 2.81
C TYR A 35 9.67 19.43 3.22
N PHE A 36 10.50 18.50 2.70
CA PHE A 36 11.93 18.47 2.97
C PHE A 36 12.63 19.75 2.52
N VAL A 37 12.40 20.17 1.26
CA VAL A 37 13.02 21.36 0.68
C VAL A 37 12.62 22.61 1.45
N SER A 38 11.35 22.74 1.82
CA SER A 38 10.87 23.89 2.61
C SER A 38 11.58 24.00 3.97
N ASN A 39 11.71 22.88 4.69
CA ASN A 39 12.41 22.87 5.98
C ASN A 39 13.92 23.10 5.85
N LEU A 40 14.54 22.58 4.78
CA LEU A 40 15.96 22.81 4.50
C LEU A 40 16.29 24.31 4.41
N PHE A 41 15.44 25.09 3.71
CA PHE A 41 15.66 26.53 3.54
C PHE A 41 15.31 27.36 4.78
N LEU A 42 14.36 26.91 5.61
CA LEU A 42 13.98 27.60 6.84
C LEU A 42 15.03 27.43 7.94
N GLU A 43 15.43 26.19 8.20
CA GLU A 43 16.36 25.86 9.28
C GLU A 43 17.84 26.03 8.88
N ASN A 44 18.14 26.05 7.57
CA ASN A 44 19.51 26.05 7.01
C ASN A 44 20.38 24.87 7.50
N VAL A 45 19.74 23.79 7.96
CA VAL A 45 20.40 22.56 8.42
C VAL A 45 19.83 21.39 7.64
N ALA A 46 20.72 20.58 7.04
CA ALA A 46 20.34 19.34 6.37
C ALA A 46 20.06 18.23 7.39
N SER A 47 18.86 18.25 7.98
CA SER A 47 18.38 17.20 8.90
C SER A 47 17.10 16.52 8.39
N LEU A 48 17.00 15.21 8.61
CA LEU A 48 15.79 14.43 8.28
C LEU A 48 14.77 14.38 9.43
N ARG A 49 15.07 14.99 10.58
CA ARG A 49 14.24 14.88 11.80
C ARG A 49 12.81 15.39 11.56
N LEU A 50 12.69 16.60 11.03
CA LEU A 50 11.40 17.22 10.74
C LEU A 50 10.61 16.42 9.70
N LEU A 51 11.29 15.89 8.68
CA LEU A 51 10.65 15.02 7.69
C LEU A 51 10.06 13.78 8.37
N PHE A 52 10.82 13.07 9.21
CA PHE A 52 10.33 11.88 9.92
C PHE A 52 9.25 12.19 10.96
N GLU A 53 9.16 13.42 11.48
CA GLU A 53 8.04 13.84 12.33
C GLU A 53 6.75 14.04 11.53
N ALA A 54 6.85 14.52 10.28
CA ALA A 54 5.70 14.74 9.40
C ALA A 54 5.24 13.47 8.64
N THR A 55 6.17 12.56 8.29
CA THR A 55 5.87 11.35 7.51
C THR A 55 4.76 10.48 8.14
N PRO A 56 4.69 10.24 9.47
CA PRO A 56 3.60 9.47 10.08
C PRO A 56 2.21 10.05 9.84
N TRP A 57 2.08 11.38 9.83
CA TRP A 57 0.81 12.05 9.54
C TRP A 57 0.37 11.83 8.10
N LEU A 58 1.32 11.90 7.16
CA LEU A 58 1.09 11.52 5.76
C LEU A 58 0.68 10.04 5.66
N LEU A 59 1.41 9.14 6.31
CA LEU A 59 1.12 7.70 6.28
C LEU A 59 -0.24 7.35 6.91
N LEU A 60 -0.76 8.15 7.85
CA LEU A 60 -2.09 7.94 8.41
C LEU A 60 -3.19 8.06 7.34
N PHE A 61 -3.02 8.96 6.38
CA PHE A 61 -3.93 9.08 5.23
C PHE A 61 -3.58 8.09 4.12
N PHE A 62 -2.28 7.95 3.82
CA PHE A 62 -1.80 7.18 2.68
C PHE A 62 -1.86 5.66 2.92
N GLY A 63 -1.63 5.20 4.15
CA GLY A 63 -1.64 3.78 4.52
C GLY A 63 -2.99 3.10 4.29
N PRO A 64 -4.11 3.62 4.81
CA PRO A 64 -5.44 3.06 4.56
C PRO A 64 -5.81 3.09 3.08
N ALA A 65 -5.46 4.15 2.36
CA ALA A 65 -5.79 4.25 0.94
C ALA A 65 -5.09 3.20 0.06
N ILE A 66 -3.85 2.82 0.39
CA ILE A 66 -3.14 1.73 -0.31
C ILE A 66 -3.74 0.37 0.08
N THR A 67 -3.99 0.15 1.37
CA THR A 67 -4.42 -1.17 1.90
C THR A 67 -5.89 -1.50 1.68
N MET A 68 -6.78 -0.49 1.65
CA MET A 68 -8.24 -0.70 1.47
C MET A 68 -8.58 -1.42 0.16
N ARG A 69 -7.74 -1.29 -0.88
CA ARG A 69 -7.97 -1.94 -2.18
C ARG A 69 -7.96 -3.46 -2.09
N LEU A 70 -7.13 -4.04 -1.22
CA LEU A 70 -6.90 -5.50 -1.15
C LEU A 70 -8.20 -6.31 -0.91
N ILE A 71 -9.17 -5.73 -0.19
CA ILE A 71 -10.46 -6.38 0.11
C ILE A 71 -11.62 -5.67 -0.61
N ALA A 72 -11.57 -4.35 -0.77
CA ALA A 72 -12.66 -3.62 -1.41
C ALA A 72 -12.80 -3.96 -2.91
N GLU A 73 -11.70 -4.20 -3.61
CA GLU A 73 -11.71 -4.48 -5.04
C GLU A 73 -12.27 -5.87 -5.35
N GLU A 74 -12.01 -6.86 -4.49
CA GLU A 74 -12.61 -8.20 -4.60
C GLU A 74 -14.10 -8.22 -4.29
N ARG A 75 -14.54 -7.43 -3.30
CA ARG A 75 -15.97 -7.27 -3.00
C ARG A 75 -16.70 -6.56 -4.12
N LYS A 76 -16.09 -5.52 -4.70
CA LYS A 76 -16.68 -4.76 -5.82
C LYS A 76 -16.77 -5.60 -7.11
N SER A 77 -15.79 -6.44 -7.38
CA SER A 77 -15.73 -7.27 -8.59
C SER A 77 -16.50 -8.60 -8.49
N GLY A 78 -17.05 -8.94 -7.32
CA GLY A 78 -17.74 -10.22 -7.08
C GLY A 78 -16.81 -11.44 -7.08
N THR A 79 -15.49 -11.24 -7.22
CA THR A 79 -14.50 -12.33 -7.26
C THR A 79 -14.31 -13.01 -5.91
N TYR A 80 -14.80 -12.40 -4.83
CA TYR A 80 -14.82 -12.97 -3.49
C TYR A 80 -15.54 -14.33 -3.44
N GLU A 81 -16.66 -14.47 -4.15
CA GLU A 81 -17.43 -15.73 -4.18
C GLU A 81 -16.68 -16.83 -4.93
N THR A 82 -16.04 -16.48 -6.05
CA THR A 82 -15.19 -17.40 -6.83
C THR A 82 -13.95 -17.85 -6.06
N LEU A 83 -13.41 -16.99 -5.19
CA LEU A 83 -12.27 -17.35 -4.34
C LEU A 83 -12.68 -18.37 -3.28
N ASN A 84 -13.89 -18.20 -2.70
CA ASN A 84 -14.40 -19.05 -1.63
C ASN A 84 -14.88 -20.43 -2.13
N THR A 85 -15.21 -20.56 -3.42
CA THR A 85 -15.56 -21.85 -4.05
C THR A 85 -14.35 -22.68 -4.47
N LYS A 86 -13.14 -22.10 -4.48
CA LYS A 86 -11.91 -22.85 -4.76
C LYS A 86 -11.52 -23.73 -3.57
N PRO A 87 -10.88 -24.90 -3.79
CA PRO A 87 -10.43 -25.79 -2.72
C PRO A 87 -9.17 -25.26 -2.03
N ILE A 88 -9.24 -24.05 -1.46
CA ILE A 88 -8.15 -23.36 -0.76
C ILE A 88 -8.62 -23.08 0.67
N LYS A 89 -7.77 -23.33 1.68
CA LYS A 89 -8.12 -23.03 3.06
C LYS A 89 -8.20 -21.51 3.27
N ILE A 90 -9.25 -21.05 3.94
CA ILE A 90 -9.45 -19.63 4.29
C ILE A 90 -8.24 -19.05 5.04
N GLY A 91 -7.62 -19.82 5.94
CA GLY A 91 -6.39 -19.41 6.64
C GLY A 91 -5.21 -19.13 5.70
N GLU A 92 -5.05 -19.88 4.61
CA GLU A 92 -3.99 -19.62 3.63
C GLU A 92 -4.27 -18.35 2.80
N ILE A 93 -5.55 -18.04 2.55
CA ILE A 93 -5.97 -16.80 1.90
C ILE A 93 -5.69 -15.59 2.78
N ILE A 94 -6.07 -15.65 4.06
CA ILE A 94 -5.85 -14.55 5.01
C ILE A 94 -4.36 -14.29 5.19
N VAL A 95 -3.57 -15.35 5.39
CA VAL A 95 -2.11 -15.22 5.55
C VAL A 95 -1.47 -14.67 4.27
N GLY A 96 -1.87 -15.16 3.10
CA GLY A 96 -1.35 -14.65 1.82
C GLY A 96 -1.67 -13.19 1.59
N LYS A 97 -2.87 -12.73 1.98
CA LYS A 97 -3.29 -11.33 1.89
C LYS A 97 -2.67 -10.42 2.93
N PHE A 98 -2.49 -10.91 4.16
CA PHE A 98 -1.86 -10.12 5.23
C PHE A 98 -0.40 -9.79 4.92
N PHE A 99 0.31 -10.73 4.29
CA PHE A 99 1.71 -10.52 3.90
C PHE A 99 1.87 -9.70 2.62
N ALA A 100 0.82 -9.54 1.81
CA ALA A 100 0.84 -8.84 0.51
C ALA A 100 0.75 -7.32 0.63
#